data_AF-Q4TEL2-F1
#
_entry.id   AF-Q4TEL2-F1
#
_cell.length_a   1.000
_cell.length_b   1.000
_cell.length_c   1.000
_cell.angle_alpha   90.00
_cell.angle_beta   90.00
_cell.angle_gamma   90.00
#
_symmetry.space_group_name_H-M   'P 1'
#
loop_
_entity.id
_entity.type
_entity.pdbx_description
1 polymer ?
#
loop_
_entity_poly.entity_id
_entity_poly.type
_entity_poly.pdbx_seq_one_letter_code
_entity_poly.pdbx_strand_id
1 'polypeptide(L)' 'MSEKLDKNRTILLRKRHVGPSCKIFFSHDPLKIVKAKGQYMYDEKGQRYLDCINNVAHGK' A
#
# COMPACT_ATOMS: atom_id res chain seq x y z
N MET A 1 10.15 2.04 -13.24
CA MET A 1 10.80 1.05 -12.34
C MET A 1 9.78 -0.03 -12.07
N SER A 2 10.07 -1.27 -12.43
CA SER A 2 9.20 -2.41 -12.12
C SER A 2 9.31 -2.72 -10.64
N GLU A 3 8.19 -3.08 -10.02
CA GLU A 3 8.14 -3.46 -8.61
C GLU A 3 8.99 -4.69 -8.33
N LYS A 4 9.89 -4.59 -7.33
CA LYS A 4 10.93 -5.61 -7.09
C LYS A 4 10.41 -6.89 -6.40
N LEU A 5 9.26 -6.83 -5.74
CA LEU A 5 8.68 -7.96 -4.99
C LEU A 5 7.23 -8.17 -5.40
N ASP A 6 6.80 -9.42 -5.57
CA ASP A 6 5.39 -9.72 -5.79
C ASP A 6 4.56 -9.50 -4.50
N LYS A 7 3.24 -9.40 -4.67
CA LYS A 7 2.29 -9.14 -3.57
C LYS A 7 2.34 -10.24 -2.50
N ASN A 8 2.40 -11.51 -2.90
CA ASN A 8 2.40 -12.64 -1.96
C ASN A 8 3.69 -12.68 -1.13
N ARG A 9 4.85 -12.44 -1.77
CA ARG A 9 6.13 -12.34 -1.07
C ARG A 9 6.17 -11.17 -0.11
N THR A 10 5.59 -10.03 -0.49
CA THR A 10 5.48 -8.85 0.37
C THR A 10 4.63 -9.15 1.62
N ILE A 11 3.50 -9.85 1.46
CA ILE A 11 2.65 -10.27 2.58
C ILE A 11 3.39 -11.24 3.51
N LEU A 12 4.13 -12.21 2.96
CA LEU A 12 4.93 -13.15 3.74
C LEU A 12 5.99 -12.42 4.59
N LEU A 13 6.71 -11.47 3.99
CA LEU A 13 7.72 -10.68 4.68
C LEU A 13 7.10 -9.78 5.76
N ARG A 14 5.93 -9.19 5.50
CA ARG A 14 5.18 -8.43 6.50
C ARG A 14 4.88 -9.28 7.73
N LYS A 15 4.36 -10.50 7.55
CA LYS A 15 4.05 -11.41 8.68
C LYS A 15 5.29 -11.78 9.50
N ARG A 16 6.46 -11.82 8.86
CA ARG A 16 7.73 -12.15 9.52
C ARG A 16 8.33 -10.97 10.27
N HIS A 17 8.20 -9.75 9.74
CA HIS A 17 8.99 -8.59 10.19
C HIS A 17 8.17 -7.46 10.80
N VAL A 18 6.85 -7.42 10.60
CA VAL A 18 5.96 -6.37 11.11
C VAL A 18 5.03 -6.96 12.16
N GLY A 19 5.02 -6.36 13.34
CA GLY A 19 4.19 -6.82 14.45
C GLY A 19 2.68 -6.77 14.16
N PRO A 20 1.88 -7.68 14.75
CA PRO A 20 0.44 -7.77 14.49
C PRO A 20 -0.36 -6.55 15.00
N SER A 21 0.21 -5.72 15.87
CA SER A 21 -0.37 -4.45 16.31
C SER A 21 -0.50 -3.43 15.17
N CYS A 22 0.36 -3.51 14.14
CA CYS A 22 0.25 -2.71 12.93
C CYS A 22 -0.86 -3.26 12.03
N LYS A 23 -2.12 -2.90 12.31
CA LYS A 23 -3.26 -3.34 11.49
C LYS A 23 -3.25 -2.66 10.12
N ILE A 24 -3.78 -3.37 9.13
CA ILE A 24 -4.05 -2.83 7.79
C ILE A 24 -5.56 -2.65 7.62
N PHE A 25 -5.96 -1.64 6.85
CA PHE A 25 -7.37 -1.33 6.61
C PHE A 25 -8.10 -2.43 5.81
N PHE A 26 -7.40 -3.05 4.86
CA PHE A 26 -7.96 -4.09 3.98
C PHE A 26 -7.34 -5.45 4.33
N SER A 27 -7.85 -6.11 5.38
CA SER A 27 -7.24 -7.35 5.90
C SER A 27 -7.53 -8.59 5.05
N HIS A 28 -8.69 -8.66 4.40
CA HIS A 28 -9.10 -9.79 3.56
C HIS A 28 -8.35 -9.81 2.22
N ASP A 29 -8.31 -8.68 1.51
CA ASP A 29 -7.49 -8.48 0.31
C ASP A 29 -6.62 -7.22 0.48
N PRO A 30 -5.40 -7.37 1.04
CA PRO A 30 -4.49 -6.26 1.27
C PRO A 30 -4.12 -5.54 -0.02
N LEU A 31 -4.20 -4.21 -0.04
CA LEU A 31 -3.67 -3.41 -1.13
C LEU A 31 -2.15 -3.31 -1.01
N LYS A 32 -1.43 -3.65 -2.08
CA LYS A 32 -0.01 -3.36 -2.19
C LYS A 32 0.16 -2.05 -2.95
N ILE A 33 0.18 -0.94 -2.22
CA ILE A 33 0.45 0.38 -2.80
C ILE A 33 1.94 0.54 -3.06
N VAL A 34 2.29 0.95 -4.28
CA VAL A 34 3.68 1.02 -4.77
C VAL A 34 4.10 2.42 -5.20
N LYS A 35 3.12 3.30 -5.43
CA LYS A 35 3.35 4.69 -5.81
C LYS A 35 2.20 5.57 -5.34
N ALA A 36 2.51 6.83 -5.04
CA ALA A 36 1.55 7.90 -4.78
C ALA A 36 1.82 9.10 -5.69
N LYS A 37 0.77 9.82 -6.08
CA LYS A 37 0.88 11.15 -6.73
C LYS A 37 -0.37 11.99 -6.41
N GLY A 38 -0.17 13.11 -5.71
CA GLY A 38 -1.27 13.95 -5.25
C GLY A 38 -2.23 13.14 -4.37
N GLN A 39 -3.54 13.24 -4.64
CA GLN A 39 -4.61 12.52 -3.93
C GLN A 39 -4.75 11.03 -4.32
N TYR A 40 -3.86 10.49 -5.16
CA TYR A 40 -4.02 9.15 -5.69
C TYR A 40 -2.87 8.21 -5.30
N MET A 41 -3.26 6.99 -4.95
CA MET A 41 -2.39 5.85 -4.70
C MET A 41 -2.50 4.86 -5.87
N TYR A 42 -1.43 4.12 -6.14
CA TYR A 42 -1.37 3.14 -7.23
C TYR A 42 -0.85 1.81 -6.70
N ASP A 43 -1.51 0.72 -7.08
CA ASP A 43 -1.03 -0.63 -6.76
C ASP A 43 -0.02 -1.15 -7.80
N GLU A 44 0.46 -2.38 -7.58
CA GLU A 44 1.44 -3.03 -8.45
C GLU A 44 0.94 -3.30 -9.88
N LYS A 45 -0.37 -3.24 -10.11
CA LYS A 45 -1.00 -3.38 -11.43
C LYS A 45 -1.27 -2.03 -12.09
N GLY A 46 -0.96 -0.92 -11.41
CA GLY A 46 -1.25 0.43 -11.86
C GLY A 46 -2.70 0.86 -11.64
N GLN A 47 -3.50 0.08 -10.92
CA GLN A 47 -4.86 0.48 -10.54
C GLN A 47 -4.76 1.70 -9.61
N ARG A 48 -5.57 2.72 -9.91
CA ARG A 48 -5.60 3.99 -9.18
C ARG A 48 -6.68 3.95 -8.09
N TYR A 49 -6.33 4.41 -6.90
CA TYR A 49 -7.21 4.54 -5.74
C TYR A 49 -7.18 6.00 -5.26
N LEU A 50 -8.35 6.57 -4.96
CA LEU A 50 -8.44 7.88 -4.31
C LEU A 50 -8.09 7.71 -2.83
N ASP A 51 -7.16 8.51 -2.34
CA ASP A 51 -6.76 8.51 -0.94
C ASP A 51 -7.73 9.34 -0.11
N CYS A 52 -8.65 8.65 0.58
CA CYS A 52 -9.61 9.26 1.51
C CYS A 52 -9.21 9.05 2.98
N ILE A 53 -8.04 8.48 3.26
CA ILE A 53 -7.60 8.15 4.63
C ILE A 53 -6.59 9.18 5.13
N ASN A 54 -5.70 9.68 4.27
CA ASN A 54 -4.76 10.70 4.68
C ASN A 54 -5.46 12.05 4.92
N ASN A 55 -5.41 12.50 6.18
CA ASN A 55 -6.13 13.68 6.68
C ASN A 55 -5.62 15.00 6.05
N VAL A 56 -4.30 15.19 5.99
CA VAL A 56 -3.67 16.42 5.45
C VAL A 56 -2.61 16.03 4.42
N ALA A 57 -2.94 16.21 3.15
CA ALA A 57 -1.93 16.27 2.11
C ALA A 57 -1.16 17.58 2.29
N HIS A 58 0.05 17.51 2.84
CA HIS A 58 0.99 18.64 2.82
C HIS A 58 1.48 18.81 1.37
N GLY A 59 0.66 19.45 0.54
CA GLY A 59 1.08 19.95 -0.76
C GLY A 59 2.08 21.09 -0.57
N LYS A 60 3.01 21.21 -1.51
CA LYS A 60 3.60 22.50 -1.84
C LYS A 60 2.75 23.14 -2.91
#